data_AF-A0A6I2R0S8-F1
#
_entry.id   AF-A0A6I2R0S8-F1
#
_cell.length_a   1.000
_cell.length_b   1.000
_cell.length_c   1.000
_cell.angle_alpha   90.00
_cell.angle_beta   90.00
_cell.angle_gamma   90.00
#
_symmetry.space_group_name_H-M   'P 1'
#
loop_
_entity.id
_entity.type
_entity.pdbx_description
1 polymer ?
#
loop_
_entity_poly.entity_id
_entity_poly.type
_entity_poly.pdbx_seq_one_letter_code
_entity_poly.pdbx_strand_id
1 'polypeptide(L)'
;MRSPSGPRKPTVVFDFDGVIHSYTSGWKGATEIPDPPVPGIREAIQHIRLAGYRVVVVSTRCCGPEGMGAVRRYLRDNGITVDDVMMEKPPAVCYIDDRAICFDGHPETLLEKIVNFKPWNYSGEREEKDEAPVHI
;
A
#
# COMPACT_ATOMS: atom_id res chain seq x y z
N MET A 1 35.80 -9.85 1.77
CA MET A 1 35.15 -10.92 2.55
C MET A 1 33.70 -10.52 2.79
N ARG A 2 32.72 -11.29 2.30
CA ARG A 2 31.33 -11.11 2.69
C ARG A 2 31.15 -11.83 4.03
N SER A 3 30.77 -11.12 5.08
CA SER A 3 30.35 -11.74 6.34
C SER A 3 29.25 -12.76 6.06
N PRO A 4 29.17 -13.89 6.79
CA PRO A 4 28.06 -14.82 6.65
C PRO A 4 26.80 -14.05 7.05
N SER A 5 25.92 -13.78 6.08
CA SER A 5 24.64 -13.16 6.40
C SER A 5 23.88 -14.13 7.28
N GLY A 6 23.57 -13.71 8.52
CA GLY A 6 22.62 -14.42 9.36
C GLY A 6 21.29 -14.67 8.62
N PRO A 7 20.41 -15.52 9.17
CA PRO A 7 19.15 -15.87 8.52
C PRO A 7 18.41 -14.60 8.09
N ARG A 8 18.08 -14.50 6.80
CA ARG A 8 17.37 -13.33 6.27
C ARG A 8 15.99 -13.28 6.90
N LYS A 9 15.64 -12.13 7.47
CA LYS A 9 14.28 -11.87 7.97
C LYS A 9 13.27 -12.06 6.83
N PRO A 10 12.15 -12.77 7.05
CA PRO A 10 11.08 -12.87 6.06
C PRO A 10 10.53 -11.48 5.74
N THR A 11 10.37 -11.18 4.45
CA THR A 11 9.86 -9.87 4.00
C THR A 11 8.34 -9.87 3.97
N VAL A 12 7.70 -8.82 4.48
CA VAL A 12 6.31 -8.47 4.19
C VAL A 12 6.32 -7.14 3.43
N VAL A 13 5.58 -7.09 2.33
CA VAL A 13 5.49 -5.88 1.50
C VAL A 13 4.20 -5.16 1.83
N PHE A 14 4.32 -3.85 2.06
CA PHE A 14 3.20 -2.95 2.24
C PHE A 14 3.08 -2.09 0.98
N ASP A 15 1.87 -1.98 0.43
CA ASP A 15 1.52 -0.82 -0.38
C ASP A 15 1.54 0.46 0.49
N PHE A 16 1.51 1.62 -0.15
CA PHE A 16 1.50 2.90 0.53
C PHE A 16 0.11 3.56 0.56
N ASP A 17 -0.51 3.79 -0.59
CA ASP A 17 -1.72 4.60 -0.73
C ASP A 17 -2.96 3.76 -0.48
N GLY A 18 -3.63 3.97 0.66
CA GLY A 18 -4.76 3.15 1.10
C GLY A 18 -4.35 2.12 2.14
N VAL A 19 -3.05 1.97 2.43
CA VAL A 19 -2.52 1.06 3.46
C VAL A 19 -1.80 1.81 4.57
N ILE A 20 -0.79 2.61 4.23
CA ILE A 20 -0.05 3.43 5.19
C ILE A 20 -0.61 4.85 5.21
N HIS A 21 -0.76 5.43 4.03
CA HIS A 21 -1.45 6.69 3.78
C HIS A 21 -2.94 6.41 3.64
N SER A 22 -3.81 7.19 4.30
CA SER A 22 -5.27 6.91 4.31
C SER A 22 -5.96 7.09 2.95
N TYR A 23 -5.33 7.82 2.04
CA TYR A 23 -5.74 7.96 0.64
C TYR A 23 -7.17 8.49 0.42
N THR A 24 -7.67 9.28 1.36
CA THR A 24 -9.00 9.92 1.29
C THR A 24 -9.10 10.97 0.19
N SER A 25 -7.99 11.66 -0.14
CA SER A 25 -7.95 12.66 -1.21
C SER A 25 -7.77 12.05 -2.61
N GLY A 26 -7.47 10.75 -2.70
CA GLY A 26 -7.06 10.07 -3.93
C GLY A 26 -5.71 10.53 -4.46
N TRP A 27 -5.38 10.14 -5.70
CA TRP A 27 -4.10 10.47 -6.32
C TRP A 27 -3.92 11.98 -6.54
N LYS A 28 -2.79 12.52 -6.07
CA LYS A 28 -2.39 13.94 -6.24
C LYS A 28 -1.02 14.10 -6.93
N GLY A 29 -0.50 13.05 -7.53
CA GLY A 29 0.86 13.02 -8.07
C GLY A 29 1.85 12.32 -7.14
N ALA A 30 3.05 12.02 -7.64
CA ALA A 30 4.01 11.15 -6.94
C ALA A 30 4.53 11.74 -5.61
N THR A 31 4.59 13.07 -5.48
CA THR A 31 5.18 13.77 -4.32
C THR A 31 4.17 14.34 -3.35
N GLU A 32 2.92 14.54 -3.78
CA GLU A 32 1.87 15.15 -2.96
C GLU A 32 1.11 14.08 -2.16
N ILE A 33 1.30 14.10 -0.85
CA ILE A 33 0.78 13.10 0.11
C ILE A 33 0.02 13.83 1.23
N PRO A 34 -1.20 14.36 0.97
CA PRO A 34 -1.87 15.28 1.88
C PRO A 34 -2.57 14.59 3.07
N ASP A 35 -3.03 13.35 2.90
CA ASP A 35 -3.82 12.65 3.92
C ASP A 35 -2.98 12.08 5.07
N PRO A 36 -3.55 11.95 6.28
CA PRO A 36 -2.86 11.37 7.42
C PRO A 36 -2.65 9.85 7.26
N PRO A 37 -1.82 9.23 8.11
CA PRO A 37 -1.68 7.78 8.10
C PRO A 37 -2.99 7.08 8.42
N VAL A 38 -3.15 5.83 7.97
CA VAL A 38 -4.23 4.97 8.43
C VAL A 38 -4.12 4.80 9.96
N PRO A 39 -5.21 5.04 10.72
CA PRO A 39 -5.17 4.91 12.19
C PRO A 39 -4.63 3.55 12.64
N GLY A 40 -3.63 3.56 13.53
CA GLY A 40 -2.99 2.35 14.07
C GLY A 40 -1.92 1.70 13.19
N ILE A 41 -1.67 2.19 11.97
CA ILE A 41 -0.71 1.53 11.06
C ILE A 41 0.73 1.57 11.57
N ARG A 42 1.10 2.63 12.29
CA ARG A 42 2.44 2.80 12.88
C ARG A 42 2.71 1.67 13.88
N GLU A 43 1.79 1.44 14.80
CA GLU A 43 1.88 0.41 15.83
C GLU A 43 1.86 -0.98 15.20
N ALA A 44 1.01 -1.20 14.18
CA ALA A 44 0.96 -2.46 13.44
C ALA A 44 2.29 -2.80 12.76
N ILE A 45 2.89 -1.85 12.03
CA ILE A 45 4.21 -2.02 11.40
C ILE A 45 5.28 -2.29 12.46
N GLN A 46 5.26 -1.58 13.59
CA GLN A 46 6.19 -1.81 14.68
C GLN A 46 6.08 -3.23 15.24
N HIS A 47 4.87 -3.73 15.49
CA HIS A 47 4.66 -5.09 15.98
C HIS A 47 5.14 -6.15 14.97
N ILE A 48 4.88 -5.95 13.68
CA ILE A 48 5.36 -6.86 12.62
C ILE A 48 6.90 -6.91 12.60
N ARG A 49 7.56 -5.76 12.72
CA ARG A 49 9.04 -5.70 12.79
C ARG A 49 9.59 -6.35 14.05
N LEU A 50 8.94 -6.15 15.21
CA LEU A 50 9.31 -6.79 16.47
C LEU A 50 9.13 -8.32 16.43
N ALA A 51 8.15 -8.81 15.67
CA ALA A 51 7.96 -10.23 15.40
C ALA A 51 9.03 -10.84 14.47
N GLY A 52 10.01 -10.05 14.02
CA GLY A 52 11.16 -10.53 13.24
C GLY A 52 11.02 -10.41 11.72
N TYR A 53 9.94 -9.82 11.22
CA TYR A 53 9.77 -9.56 9.80
C TYR A 53 10.58 -8.34 9.35
N ARG A 54 10.99 -8.36 8.08
CA ARG A 54 11.47 -7.18 7.35
C ARG A 54 10.26 -6.53 6.67
N VAL A 55 10.02 -5.25 6.93
CA VAL A 55 8.92 -4.49 6.33
C VAL A 55 9.46 -3.63 5.19
N VAL A 56 8.95 -3.87 3.98
CA VAL A 56 9.31 -3.11 2.78
C VAL A 56 8.08 -2.41 2.24
N VAL A 57 8.23 -1.13 1.88
CA VAL A 57 7.19 -0.37 1.19
C VAL A 57 7.47 -0.37 -0.30
N VAL A 58 6.45 -0.73 -1.09
CA VAL A 58 6.42 -0.58 -2.55
C VAL A 58 5.18 0.23 -2.89
N SER A 59 5.25 1.10 -3.88
CA SER A 59 4.11 1.94 -4.29
C SER A 59 4.33 2.44 -5.71
N THR A 60 3.26 2.77 -6.43
CA THR A 60 3.33 3.50 -7.71
C THR A 60 4.07 4.84 -7.56
N ARG A 61 4.04 5.47 -6.38
CA ARG A 61 4.86 6.67 -6.09
C ARG A 61 6.36 6.39 -6.21
N CYS A 62 6.79 5.15 -6.00
CA CYS A 62 8.19 4.77 -5.98
C CYS A 62 8.79 4.52 -7.38
N CYS A 63 8.09 4.83 -8.47
CA CYS A 63 8.60 4.75 -9.85
C CYS A 63 9.76 5.70 -10.17
N GLY A 64 10.09 6.64 -9.28
CA GLY A 64 11.26 7.52 -9.42
C GLY A 64 11.80 8.02 -8.09
N PRO A 65 13.02 8.59 -8.08
CA PRO A 65 13.69 9.03 -6.85
C PRO A 65 12.89 10.06 -6.04
N GLU A 66 12.17 10.96 -6.72
CA GLU A 66 11.37 12.02 -6.07
C GLU A 66 10.22 11.43 -5.25
N GLY A 67 9.42 10.54 -5.84
CA GLY A 67 8.32 9.91 -5.13
C GLY A 67 8.79 8.92 -4.05
N MET A 68 9.90 8.20 -4.26
CA MET A 68 10.55 7.45 -3.17
C MET A 68 10.99 8.38 -2.02
N GLY A 69 11.51 9.57 -2.36
CA GLY A 69 11.87 10.60 -1.39
C GLY A 69 10.66 11.14 -0.62
N ALA A 70 9.53 11.34 -1.31
CA ALA A 70 8.27 11.77 -0.69
C ALA A 70 7.73 10.71 0.28
N VAL A 71 7.71 9.43 -0.11
CA VAL A 71 7.30 8.32 0.76
C VAL A 71 8.20 8.22 2.00
N ARG A 72 9.54 8.27 1.82
CA ARG A 72 10.48 8.25 2.96
C ARG A 72 10.29 9.42 3.91
N ARG A 73 10.07 10.62 3.36
CA ARG A 73 9.79 11.83 4.14
C ARG A 73 8.50 11.67 4.94
N TYR A 74 7.43 11.22 4.29
CA TYR A 74 6.16 10.97 4.94
C TYR A 74 6.27 9.97 6.10
N LEU A 75 6.94 8.84 5.87
CA LEU A 75 7.17 7.82 6.91
C LEU A 75 7.93 8.40 8.10
N ARG A 76 9.00 9.16 7.84
CA ARG A 76 9.79 9.84 8.88
C ARG A 76 8.95 10.83 9.67
N ASP A 77 8.23 11.72 8.98
CA ASP A 77 7.48 12.82 9.60
C ASP A 77 6.30 12.29 10.45
N ASN A 78 5.82 11.07 10.15
CA ASN A 78 4.79 10.37 10.93
C ASN A 78 5.35 9.35 11.93
N GLY A 79 6.68 9.27 12.09
CA GLY A 79 7.32 8.34 13.03
C GLY A 79 7.12 6.86 12.70
N ILE A 80 6.97 6.51 11.42
CA ILE A 80 6.79 5.15 10.93
C ILE A 80 8.14 4.61 10.45
N THR A 81 8.67 3.60 11.14
CA THR A 81 9.95 2.98 10.77
C THR A 81 9.71 1.70 9.96
N VAL A 82 10.20 1.68 8.72
CA VAL A 82 10.27 0.50 7.85
C VAL A 82 11.73 0.17 7.53
N ASP A 83 11.99 -1.02 6.97
CA ASP A 83 13.36 -1.43 6.64
C ASP A 83 13.79 -0.93 5.26
N ASP A 84 12.89 -0.88 4.28
CA ASP A 84 13.19 -0.33 2.94
C ASP A 84 11.97 0.31 2.27
N VAL A 85 12.24 1.24 1.35
CA VAL A 85 11.30 1.75 0.35
C VAL A 85 11.89 1.41 -1.02
N MET A 86 11.16 0.64 -1.82
CA MET A 86 11.65 0.04 -3.07
C MET A 86 10.73 0.36 -4.25
N MET A 87 11.34 0.42 -5.44
CA MET A 87 10.62 0.53 -6.72
C MET A 87 10.17 -0.84 -7.22
N GLU A 88 11.03 -1.85 -7.07
CA GLU A 88 10.82 -3.19 -7.63
C GLU A 88 10.20 -4.15 -6.60
N LYS A 89 9.45 -5.13 -7.12
CA LYS A 89 8.78 -6.18 -6.36
C LYS A 89 9.79 -7.12 -5.68
N PRO A 90 9.94 -7.10 -4.35
CA PRO A 90 10.89 -8.00 -3.68
C PRO A 90 10.28 -9.39 -3.42
N PRO A 91 11.10 -10.43 -3.23
CA PRO A 91 10.62 -11.70 -2.66
C PRO A 91 10.00 -11.45 -1.27
N ALA A 92 8.78 -11.94 -1.05
CA ALA A 92 8.00 -11.66 0.15
C ALA A 92 7.14 -12.86 0.58
N VAL A 93 6.83 -12.92 1.87
CA VAL A 93 5.85 -13.86 2.46
C VAL A 93 4.44 -13.49 2.02
N CYS A 94 4.09 -12.21 2.09
CA CYS A 94 2.81 -11.68 1.64
C CYS A 94 2.91 -10.18 1.28
N TYR A 95 1.85 -9.70 0.64
CA TYR A 95 1.63 -8.31 0.27
C TYR A 95 0.40 -7.79 1.01
N ILE A 96 0.50 -6.62 1.62
CA ILE A 96 -0.58 -5.89 2.28
C ILE A 96 -0.93 -4.71 1.38
N ASP A 97 -2.10 -4.76 0.76
CA ASP A 97 -2.48 -3.90 -0.36
C ASP A 97 -4.00 -3.72 -0.33
N ASP A 98 -4.48 -2.46 -0.36
CA ASP A 98 -5.91 -2.13 -0.28
C ASP A 98 -6.66 -2.42 -1.59
N ARG A 99 -5.93 -2.68 -2.68
CA ARG A 99 -6.44 -2.93 -4.03
C ARG A 99 -6.16 -4.34 -4.55
N ALA A 100 -5.61 -5.22 -3.70
CA ALA A 100 -5.35 -6.60 -4.07
C ALA A 100 -6.55 -7.53 -3.79
N ILE A 101 -6.85 -8.41 -4.75
CA ILE A 101 -7.72 -9.56 -4.53
C ILE A 101 -6.85 -10.72 -4.06
N CYS A 102 -7.15 -11.28 -2.90
CA CYS A 102 -6.52 -12.52 -2.44
C CYS A 102 -6.94 -13.66 -3.37
N PHE A 103 -5.98 -14.17 -4.15
CA PHE A 103 -6.23 -15.32 -5.01
C PHE A 103 -6.31 -16.59 -4.17
N ASP A 104 -7.46 -17.26 -4.23
CA ASP A 104 -7.82 -18.44 -3.44
C ASP A 104 -7.65 -19.76 -4.22
N GLY A 105 -7.08 -19.69 -5.43
CA GLY A 105 -6.94 -20.85 -6.32
C GLY A 105 -8.09 -21.04 -7.32
N HIS A 106 -9.10 -20.17 -7.30
CA HIS A 106 -10.31 -20.29 -8.13
C HIS A 106 -10.42 -19.16 -9.18
N PRO A 107 -9.74 -19.28 -10.34
CA PRO A 107 -9.71 -18.23 -11.36
C PRO A 107 -11.08 -17.95 -12.00
N GLU A 108 -11.99 -18.93 -12.00
CA GLU A 108 -13.35 -18.82 -12.53
C GLU A 108 -14.19 -17.73 -11.82
N THR A 109 -13.86 -17.43 -10.56
CA THR A 109 -14.55 -16.39 -9.76
C THR A 109 -13.93 -15.00 -9.90
N LEU A 110 -12.78 -14.89 -10.59
CA LEU A 110 -11.97 -13.67 -10.53
C LEU A 110 -12.65 -12.48 -11.21
N LEU A 111 -13.33 -12.69 -12.34
CA LEU A 111 -14.02 -11.60 -13.05
C LEU A 111 -15.09 -10.96 -12.15
N GLU A 112 -15.88 -11.79 -11.46
CA GLU A 112 -16.91 -11.32 -10.53
C GLU A 112 -16.28 -10.54 -9.36
N LYS A 113 -15.18 -11.04 -8.80
CA LYS A 113 -14.43 -10.34 -7.73
C LYS A 113 -13.87 -9.00 -8.21
N ILE A 114 -13.40 -8.90 -9.46
CA ILE A 114 -12.89 -7.66 -10.05
C ILE A 114 -14.02 -6.64 -10.25
N VAL A 115 -15.13 -7.06 -10.85
CA VAL A 115 -16.27 -6.18 -11.14
C VAL A 115 -16.86 -5.60 -9.85
N ASN A 116 -16.95 -6.40 -8.79
CA ASN A 116 -17.54 -5.99 -7.53
C ASN A 116 -16.50 -5.44 -6.52
N PHE A 117 -15.25 -5.24 -6.93
CA PHE A 117 -14.18 -4.85 -6.02
C PHE A 117 -14.44 -3.46 -5.41
N LYS A 118 -14.40 -3.38 -4.08
CA LYS A 118 -14.43 -2.12 -3.33
C LYS A 118 -13.31 -2.14 -2.29
N PRO A 119 -12.39 -1.14 -2.30
CA PRO A 119 -11.38 -1.05 -1.24
C PRO A 119 -12.05 -0.73 0.10
N TRP A 120 -11.36 -0.97 1.21
CA TRP A 120 -11.92 -0.81 2.56
C TRP A 120 -12.37 0.63 2.89
N ASN A 121 -11.78 1.63 2.21
CA ASN A 121 -12.09 3.05 2.38
C ASN A 121 -13.14 3.58 1.40
N TYR A 122 -13.88 2.70 0.72
CA TYR A 122 -14.95 3.09 -0.18
C TYR A 122 -16.19 3.59 0.58
N SER A 123 -16.62 4.83 0.33
CA SER A 123 -17.76 5.48 1.02
C SER A 123 -19.10 5.47 0.28
N GLY A 124 -19.21 4.89 -0.93
CA GLY A 124 -20.47 4.83 -1.70
C GLY A 124 -20.92 6.14 -2.36
N GLU A 125 -20.48 7.30 -1.86
CA GLU A 125 -20.92 8.63 -2.31
C GLU A 125 -20.48 9.03 -3.73
N ARG A 126 -19.66 8.21 -4.41
CA ARG A 126 -19.22 8.49 -5.80
C ARG A 126 -20.23 8.05 -6.86
N GLU A 127 -21.19 7.17 -6.54
CA GLU A 127 -22.15 6.67 -7.53
C GLU A 127 -23.24 7.71 -7.90
N GLU A 128 -23.47 8.75 -7.09
CA GLU A 128 -24.54 9.74 -7.32
C GLU A 128 -24.22 10.85 -8.33
N LYS A 129 -22.99 10.93 -8.88
CA LYS A 129 -22.59 12.06 -9.76
C LYS A 129 -22.48 11.74 -11.25
N ASP A 130 -22.67 10.48 -11.67
CA ASP A 130 -22.53 10.07 -13.07
C ASP A 130 -23.85 9.72 -13.78
N GLU A 131 -25.01 9.85 -13.12
CA GLU A 131 -26.30 9.88 -13.84
C GLU A 131 -26.56 11.28 -14.43
N ALA A 132 -25.89 11.58 -15.55
CA ALA A 132 -26.32 12.67 -16.41
C ALA A 132 -27.69 12.28 -17.04
N PRO A 133 -28.68 13.18 -17.09
CA PRO A 133 -29.97 12.87 -17.68
C PRO A 133 -29.80 12.63 -19.18
N VAL A 134 -30.24 11.47 -19.64
CA VAL A 134 -30.41 11.21 -21.07
C VAL A 134 -31.54 12.13 -21.54
N HIS A 135 -31.19 13.26 -22.14
CA HIS A 135 -32.14 14.06 -22.88
C HIS A 135 -32.51 13.32 -24.16
N ILE A 136 -33.80 12.97 -24.22
CA ILE A 136 -34.53 12.43 -25.38
C ILE A 136 -34.58 13.48 -26.48
#